data_AF-A0A522R174-F1
#
_entry.id   AF-A0A522R174-F1
#
_cell.length_a   1.000
_cell.length_b   1.000
_cell.length_c   1.000
_cell.angle_alpha   90.00
_cell.angle_beta   90.00
_cell.angle_gamma   90.00
#
_symmetry.space_group_name_H-M   'P 1'
#
loop_
_entity.id
_entity.type
_entity.pdbx_description
1 polymer ?
#
loop_
_entity_poly.entity_id
_entity_poly.type
_entity_poly.pdbx_seq_one_letter_code
_entity_poly.pdbx_strand_id
1 'polypeptide(L)'
;MEHKAPPLPVNREKARFSESIASLSPAYFAMIMATGIVSIAADLFSFHWFAKLLFYINMIAYVILCVLYCIRFFRFHQRFLADFTDHSKNPAYLTFVAGTCIMGTQFIMQTGTTTFSVFLFFISLAAWLFLIYAFFTLVTIKHNKPKIDKSISGLWLLTIVSTQALSVLAVQLCDALPFGIHKTLFFSLFMFFCGCMFYIILITLIIYRMSFFEMEAESFAPAFWINMGAVAITTLAGSLLIMNTGKWDFLAMLAPFLKGFTLFFWAMSTWWIPLIIVLGIWRHIARKLPLRYHPQYWG
;
A
#
# COMPACT_ATOMS: atom_id res chain seq x y z
N MET A 1 54.96 -21.88 -21.97
CA MET A 1 53.74 -22.47 -21.38
C MET A 1 53.29 -21.53 -20.27
N GLU A 2 52.44 -20.55 -20.57
CA GLU A 2 51.87 -19.64 -19.57
C GLU A 2 50.69 -20.33 -18.88
N HIS A 3 50.90 -20.70 -17.62
CA HIS A 3 49.87 -21.27 -16.76
C HIS A 3 48.91 -20.15 -16.36
N LYS A 4 47.81 -19.98 -17.10
CA LYS A 4 46.71 -19.08 -16.73
C LYS A 4 46.12 -19.60 -15.42
N ALA A 5 46.27 -18.84 -14.34
CA ALA A 5 45.67 -19.17 -13.05
C ALA A 5 44.14 -19.33 -13.21
N PRO A 6 43.51 -20.34 -12.59
CA PRO A 6 42.07 -20.51 -12.67
C PRO A 6 41.37 -19.27 -12.08
N PRO A 7 40.27 -18.80 -12.69
CA PRO A 7 39.54 -17.65 -12.18
C PRO A 7 39.11 -17.92 -10.73
N LEU A 8 39.37 -16.96 -9.84
CA LEU A 8 38.97 -17.02 -8.43
C LEU A 8 37.49 -17.41 -8.33
N PRO A 9 37.10 -18.29 -7.39
CA PRO A 9 35.73 -18.72 -7.24
C PRO A 9 34.86 -17.52 -6.91
N VAL A 10 34.09 -17.04 -7.89
CA VAL A 10 33.02 -16.07 -7.65
C VAL A 10 32.07 -16.73 -6.67
N ASN A 11 32.03 -16.19 -5.46
CA ASN A 11 31.26 -16.75 -4.35
C ASN A 11 29.77 -16.77 -4.74
N ARG A 12 29.29 -17.91 -5.23
CA ARG A 12 27.97 -18.08 -5.88
C ARG A 12 26.82 -17.62 -4.98
N GLU A 13 26.98 -17.72 -3.67
CA GLU A 13 26.02 -17.22 -2.68
C GLU A 13 25.95 -15.70 -2.65
N LYS A 14 27.11 -15.01 -2.66
CA LYS A 14 27.15 -13.53 -2.76
C LYS A 14 26.55 -13.05 -4.08
N ALA A 15 26.81 -13.77 -5.18
CA ALA A 15 26.22 -13.45 -6.47
C ALA A 15 24.69 -13.65 -6.48
N ARG A 16 24.18 -14.75 -5.91
CA ARG A 16 22.74 -15.00 -5.77
C ARG A 16 22.04 -13.98 -4.87
N PHE A 17 22.66 -13.61 -3.75
CA PHE A 17 22.11 -12.61 -2.83
C PHE A 17 22.07 -11.22 -3.48
N SER A 18 23.16 -10.84 -4.17
CA SER A 18 23.24 -9.62 -4.97
C SER A 18 22.13 -9.55 -6.03
N GLU A 19 21.92 -10.64 -6.78
CA GLU A 19 20.88 -10.68 -7.81
C GLU A 19 19.45 -10.63 -7.21
N SER A 20 19.26 -11.26 -6.05
CA SER A 20 17.97 -11.23 -5.33
C SER A 20 17.61 -9.83 -4.85
N ILE A 21 18.59 -9.06 -4.36
CA ILE A 21 18.38 -7.65 -3.97
C ILE A 21 18.11 -6.79 -5.22
N ALA A 22 18.85 -7.03 -6.29
CA ALA A 22 18.70 -6.27 -7.53
C ALA A 22 17.31 -6.46 -8.17
N SER A 23 16.74 -7.66 -8.03
CA SER A 23 15.42 -8.06 -8.55
C SER A 23 14.27 -7.95 -7.53
N LEU A 24 14.51 -7.37 -6.35
CA LEU A 24 13.50 -7.21 -5.32
C LEU A 24 12.29 -6.41 -5.84
N SER A 25 11.09 -6.98 -5.77
CA SER A 25 9.87 -6.34 -6.28
C SER A 25 9.53 -5.09 -5.45
N PRO A 26 9.27 -3.92 -6.08
CA PRO A 26 8.85 -2.69 -5.39
C PRO A 26 7.61 -2.83 -4.49
N ALA A 27 6.80 -3.87 -4.70
CA ALA A 27 5.58 -4.13 -3.95
C ALA A 27 5.80 -4.83 -2.60
N TYR A 28 7.03 -5.22 -2.24
CA TYR A 28 7.27 -6.05 -1.05
C TYR A 28 6.85 -5.40 0.28
N PHE A 29 6.72 -4.08 0.35
CA PHE A 29 6.16 -3.43 1.54
C PHE A 29 4.67 -3.74 1.76
N ALA A 30 3.96 -4.31 0.77
CA ALA A 30 2.64 -4.90 0.97
C ALA A 30 2.64 -5.98 2.06
N MET A 31 3.76 -6.71 2.23
CA MET A 31 3.93 -7.66 3.34
C MET A 31 3.81 -6.97 4.70
N ILE A 32 4.40 -5.78 4.84
CA ILE A 32 4.34 -4.99 6.07
C ILE A 32 2.92 -4.52 6.33
N MET A 33 2.23 -4.08 5.27
CA MET A 33 0.84 -3.67 5.34
C MET A 33 -0.05 -4.81 5.82
N ALA A 34 -0.02 -5.95 5.14
CA ALA A 34 -0.89 -7.09 5.45
C ALA A 34 -0.62 -7.65 6.85
N THR A 35 0.65 -7.90 7.20
CA THR A 35 1.03 -8.40 8.53
C THR A 35 0.58 -7.43 9.62
N GLY A 36 0.74 -6.13 9.36
CA GLY A 36 0.31 -5.09 10.29
C GLY A 36 -1.20 -4.99 10.47
N ILE A 37 -1.97 -5.08 9.37
CA ILE A 37 -3.43 -5.10 9.41
C ILE A 37 -3.95 -6.31 10.19
N VAL A 38 -3.39 -7.50 9.96
CA VAL A 38 -3.79 -8.72 10.69
C VAL A 38 -3.45 -8.61 12.17
N SER A 39 -2.30 -8.04 12.52
CA SER A 39 -1.92 -7.75 13.91
C SER A 39 -2.89 -6.76 14.58
N ILE A 40 -3.24 -5.66 13.91
CA ILE A 40 -4.21 -4.67 14.41
C ILE A 40 -5.58 -5.34 14.61
N ALA A 41 -6.06 -6.11 13.64
CA ALA A 41 -7.33 -6.81 13.73
C ALA A 41 -7.33 -7.82 14.89
N ALA A 42 -6.27 -8.61 15.04
CA ALA A 42 -6.12 -9.55 16.15
C ALA A 42 -6.22 -8.83 17.51
N ASP A 43 -5.63 -7.65 17.65
CA ASP A 43 -5.71 -6.85 18.87
C ASP A 43 -7.14 -6.35 19.16
N LEU A 44 -7.83 -5.87 18.11
CA LEU A 44 -9.23 -5.42 18.20
C LEU A 44 -10.19 -6.55 18.61
N PHE A 45 -9.88 -7.80 18.27
CA PHE A 45 -10.61 -9.00 18.69
C PHE A 45 -10.07 -9.64 19.98
N SER A 46 -9.25 -8.92 20.74
CA SER A 46 -8.66 -9.36 22.03
C SER A 46 -7.70 -10.55 21.96
N PHE A 47 -7.20 -10.90 20.76
CA PHE A 47 -6.11 -11.88 20.58
C PHE A 47 -4.73 -11.24 20.78
N HIS A 48 -4.52 -10.58 21.92
CA HIS A 48 -3.37 -9.71 22.20
C HIS A 48 -2.01 -10.39 22.03
N TRP A 49 -1.87 -11.65 22.46
CA TRP A 49 -0.61 -12.38 22.30
C TRP A 49 -0.24 -12.57 20.81
N PHE A 50 -1.23 -12.93 19.99
CA PHE A 50 -1.03 -13.12 18.55
C PHE A 50 -0.75 -11.79 17.85
N ALA A 51 -1.48 -10.73 18.24
CA ALA A 51 -1.22 -9.37 17.75
C ALA A 51 0.22 -8.92 18.03
N LYS A 52 0.71 -9.15 19.26
CA LYS A 52 2.06 -8.78 19.69
C LYS A 52 3.14 -9.60 18.99
N LEU A 53 2.92 -10.89 18.79
CA LEU A 53 3.83 -11.74 18.00
C LEU A 53 3.98 -11.21 16.57
N LEU A 54 2.84 -10.96 15.89
CA LEU A 54 2.84 -10.39 14.55
C LEU A 54 3.47 -9.01 14.50
N PHE A 55 3.29 -8.18 15.54
CA PHE A 55 3.94 -6.88 15.64
C PHE A 55 5.47 -6.98 15.63
N TYR A 56 6.05 -7.86 16.45
CA TYR A 56 7.51 -8.04 16.46
C TYR A 56 8.03 -8.62 15.14
N ILE A 57 7.33 -9.59 14.56
CA ILE A 57 7.66 -10.12 13.23
C ILE A 57 7.65 -8.99 12.19
N ASN A 58 6.60 -8.16 12.22
CA ASN A 58 6.45 -7.06 11.27
C ASN A 58 7.54 -5.99 11.46
N MET A 59 7.90 -5.68 12.71
CA MET A 59 8.98 -4.75 13.03
C MET A 59 10.31 -5.21 12.44
N ILE A 60 10.66 -6.49 12.64
CA ILE A 60 11.89 -7.07 12.10
C ILE A 60 11.86 -7.05 10.56
N ALA A 61 10.75 -7.49 9.96
CA ALA A 61 10.58 -7.47 8.51
C ALA A 61 10.68 -6.06 7.92
N TYR A 62 10.10 -5.06 8.59
CA TYR A 62 10.16 -3.65 8.19
C TYR A 62 11.59 -3.13 8.16
N VAL A 63 12.36 -3.37 9.23
CA VAL A 63 13.77 -2.96 9.30
C VAL A 63 14.59 -3.66 8.20
N ILE A 64 14.40 -4.96 8.00
CA ILE A 64 15.07 -5.72 6.94
C ILE A 64 14.75 -5.13 5.57
N LEU A 65 13.47 -4.91 5.24
CA LEU A 65 13.08 -4.34 3.96
C LEU A 65 13.67 -2.93 3.77
N CYS A 66 13.60 -2.05 4.76
CA CYS A 66 14.22 -0.73 4.69
C CYS A 66 15.72 -0.83 4.32
N VAL A 67 16.47 -1.70 5.01
CA VAL A 67 17.89 -1.93 4.71
C VAL A 67 18.10 -2.46 3.28
N LEU A 68 17.32 -3.46 2.86
CA LEU A 68 17.43 -4.04 1.51
C LEU A 68 17.11 -3.02 0.41
N TYR A 69 16.10 -2.17 0.60
CA TYR A 69 15.76 -1.11 -0.35
C TYR A 69 16.78 0.02 -0.35
N CYS A 70 17.37 0.39 0.79
CA CYS A 70 18.51 1.31 0.83
C CYS A 70 19.69 0.75 0.05
N ILE A 71 20.06 -0.52 0.27
CA ILE A 71 21.12 -1.19 -0.51
C ILE A 71 20.76 -1.18 -2.00
N ARG A 72 19.51 -1.47 -2.35
CA ARG A 72 19.04 -1.46 -3.75
C ARG A 72 19.16 -0.07 -4.39
N PHE A 73 18.77 0.97 -3.67
CA PHE A 73 18.84 2.36 -4.14
C PHE A 73 20.29 2.80 -4.43
N PHE A 74 21.24 2.49 -3.53
CA PHE A 74 22.63 2.92 -3.67
C PHE A 74 23.46 2.01 -4.59
N ARG A 75 23.26 0.68 -4.55
CA ARG A 75 24.10 -0.30 -5.27
C ARG A 75 23.53 -0.70 -6.63
N PHE A 76 22.19 -0.70 -6.77
CA PHE A 76 21.49 -1.12 -8.00
C PHE A 76 20.63 0.02 -8.55
N HIS A 77 21.12 1.25 -8.45
CA HIS A 77 20.42 2.49 -8.80
C HIS A 77 19.76 2.46 -10.19
N GLN A 78 20.46 1.94 -11.21
CA GLN A 78 19.91 1.84 -12.56
C GLN A 78 18.67 0.95 -12.64
N ARG A 79 18.66 -0.20 -11.96
CA ARG A 79 17.49 -1.09 -11.91
C ARG A 79 16.36 -0.49 -11.08
N PHE A 80 16.69 0.21 -9.99
CA PHE A 80 15.72 0.94 -9.19
C PHE A 80 15.01 2.02 -10.02
N LEU A 81 15.78 2.85 -10.76
CA LEU A 81 15.24 3.89 -11.64
C LEU A 81 14.44 3.32 -12.81
N ALA A 82 14.89 2.19 -13.38
CA ALA A 82 14.15 1.50 -14.43
C ALA A 82 12.76 1.07 -13.94
N ASP A 83 12.67 0.47 -12.75
CA ASP A 83 11.38 0.12 -12.14
C ASP A 83 10.56 1.34 -11.74
N PHE A 84 11.23 2.42 -11.30
CA PHE A 84 10.56 3.66 -10.90
C PHE A 84 9.95 4.41 -12.09
N THR A 85 10.52 4.31 -13.28
CA THR A 85 10.00 4.97 -14.50
C THR A 85 9.04 4.08 -15.31
N ASP A 86 8.88 2.83 -14.91
CA ASP A 86 7.91 1.89 -15.46
C ASP A 86 6.48 2.22 -14.96
N HIS A 87 5.56 2.40 -15.90
CA HIS A 87 4.14 2.71 -15.62
C HIS A 87 3.45 1.65 -14.76
N SER A 88 3.82 0.38 -14.93
CA SER A 88 3.14 -0.74 -14.27
C SER A 88 3.68 -1.00 -12.87
N LYS A 89 4.92 -0.59 -12.60
CA LYS A 89 5.62 -0.87 -11.33
C LYS A 89 5.74 0.35 -10.44
N ASN A 90 5.75 1.57 -10.98
CA ASN A 90 5.87 2.80 -10.19
C ASN A 90 4.87 2.87 -9.02
N PRO A 91 3.55 2.61 -9.21
CA PRO A 91 2.60 2.66 -8.10
C PRO A 91 2.94 1.73 -6.94
N ALA A 92 3.64 0.62 -7.19
CA ALA A 92 4.00 -0.35 -6.16
C ALA A 92 4.90 0.24 -5.07
N TYR A 93 5.69 1.28 -5.36
CA TYR A 93 6.50 1.98 -4.34
C TYR A 93 5.63 2.67 -3.27
N LEU A 94 4.37 3.00 -3.56
CA LEU A 94 3.45 3.56 -2.58
C LEU A 94 3.08 2.57 -1.46
N THR A 95 3.38 1.27 -1.64
CA THR A 95 3.31 0.29 -0.53
C THR A 95 4.24 0.67 0.62
N PHE A 96 5.36 1.35 0.36
CA PHE A 96 6.24 1.87 1.41
C PHE A 96 5.51 2.86 2.32
N VAL A 97 4.76 3.79 1.73
CA VAL A 97 3.98 4.79 2.49
C VAL A 97 2.94 4.08 3.35
N ALA A 98 2.11 3.24 2.72
CA ALA A 98 1.04 2.53 3.40
C ALA A 98 1.59 1.60 4.51
N GLY A 99 2.65 0.85 4.24
CA GLY A 99 3.30 -0.04 5.20
C GLY A 99 3.89 0.73 6.39
N THR A 100 4.55 1.87 6.13
CA THR A 100 5.07 2.76 7.17
C THR A 100 3.96 3.33 8.05
N CYS A 101 2.83 3.75 7.46
CA CYS A 101 1.69 4.25 8.21
C CYS A 101 1.04 3.17 9.09
N ILE A 102 0.90 1.94 8.57
CA ILE A 102 0.36 0.80 9.31
C ILE A 102 1.31 0.41 10.45
N MET A 103 2.63 0.42 10.22
CA MET A 103 3.62 0.21 11.27
C MET A 103 3.48 1.27 12.37
N GLY A 104 3.27 2.54 11.99
CA GLY A 104 2.97 3.63 12.93
C GLY A 104 1.70 3.37 13.76
N THR A 105 0.64 2.88 13.13
CA THR A 105 -0.61 2.49 13.82
C THR A 105 -0.37 1.34 14.81
N GLN A 106 0.39 0.32 14.40
CA GLN A 106 0.72 -0.80 15.30
C GLN A 106 1.53 -0.34 16.52
N PHE A 107 2.49 0.56 16.35
CA PHE A 107 3.23 1.12 17.49
C PHE A 107 2.29 1.80 18.49
N ILE A 108 1.34 2.62 18.02
CA ILE A 108 0.35 3.27 18.90
C ILE A 108 -0.41 2.22 19.71
N MET A 109 -0.95 1.20 19.04
CA MET A 109 -1.79 0.19 19.69
C MET A 109 -1.01 -0.73 20.63
N GLN A 110 0.20 -1.14 20.26
CA GLN A 110 0.95 -2.19 20.97
C GLN A 110 1.85 -1.67 22.09
N THR A 111 2.33 -0.43 21.99
CA THR A 111 3.21 0.17 23.02
C THR A 111 2.56 1.31 23.79
N GLY A 112 1.43 1.86 23.30
CA GLY A 112 0.78 3.03 23.89
C GLY A 112 1.54 4.34 23.71
N THR A 113 2.71 4.32 23.06
CA THR A 113 3.56 5.50 22.86
C THR A 113 3.41 6.04 21.45
N THR A 114 3.29 7.36 21.31
CA THR A 114 3.13 8.02 20.00
C THR A 114 4.45 8.46 19.36
N THR A 115 5.57 8.49 20.11
CA THR A 115 6.86 9.06 19.67
C THR A 115 7.36 8.44 18.35
N PHE A 116 7.43 7.12 18.27
CA PHE A 116 7.87 6.43 17.04
C PHE A 116 6.88 6.62 15.90
N SER A 117 5.59 6.61 16.20
CA SER A 117 4.52 6.79 15.21
C SER A 117 4.51 8.19 14.60
N VAL A 118 4.85 9.23 15.36
CA VAL A 118 5.06 10.59 14.85
C VAL A 118 6.24 10.62 13.87
N PHE A 119 7.35 9.96 14.19
CA PHE A 119 8.49 9.87 13.29
C PHE A 119 8.14 9.13 11.98
N LEU A 120 7.46 7.98 12.09
CA LEU A 120 6.98 7.22 10.93
C LEU A 120 5.96 8.02 10.11
N PHE A 121 5.10 8.82 10.74
CA PHE A 121 4.19 9.73 10.06
C PHE A 121 4.94 10.69 9.16
N PHE A 122 5.96 11.40 9.65
CA PHE A 122 6.73 12.33 8.82
C PHE A 122 7.50 11.65 7.69
N ILE A 123 8.08 10.46 7.93
CA ILE A 123 8.69 9.65 6.87
C ILE A 123 7.65 9.32 5.78
N SER A 124 6.49 8.82 6.19
CA SER A 124 5.43 8.43 5.26
C SER A 124 4.87 9.63 4.50
N LEU A 125 4.73 10.79 5.13
CA LEU A 125 4.27 12.02 4.50
C LEU A 125 5.26 12.53 3.44
N ALA A 126 6.55 12.58 3.78
CA ALA A 126 7.60 13.00 2.84
C ALA A 126 7.69 12.03 1.64
N ALA A 127 7.67 10.72 1.93
CA ALA A 127 7.67 9.70 0.89
C ALA A 127 6.41 9.78 0.01
N TRP A 128 5.23 9.99 0.60
CA TRP A 128 3.98 10.13 -0.13
C TRP A 128 4.01 11.33 -1.06
N LEU A 129 4.40 12.52 -0.57
CA LEU A 129 4.52 13.72 -1.40
C LEU A 129 5.43 13.46 -2.60
N PHE A 130 6.61 12.88 -2.39
CA PHE A 130 7.50 12.56 -3.49
C PHE A 130 6.89 11.54 -4.46
N LEU A 131 6.39 10.41 -3.96
CA LEU A 131 5.96 9.28 -4.78
C LEU A 131 4.65 9.58 -5.53
N ILE A 132 3.68 10.25 -4.92
CA ILE A 132 2.39 10.53 -5.56
C ILE A 132 2.56 11.50 -6.74
N TYR A 133 3.35 12.56 -6.55
CA TYR A 133 3.61 13.53 -7.61
C TYR A 133 4.55 12.94 -8.66
N ALA A 134 5.55 12.15 -8.28
CA ALA A 134 6.39 11.45 -9.25
C ALA A 134 5.56 10.48 -10.11
N PHE A 135 4.64 9.71 -9.51
CA PHE A 135 3.74 8.82 -10.22
C PHE A 135 2.91 9.58 -11.27
N PHE A 136 2.13 10.57 -10.84
CA PHE A 136 1.26 11.32 -11.77
C PHE A 136 2.06 12.10 -12.81
N THR A 137 3.22 12.65 -12.45
CA THR A 137 4.11 13.35 -13.39
C THR A 137 4.62 12.38 -14.45
N LEU A 138 5.18 11.23 -14.06
CA LEU A 138 5.73 10.24 -14.99
C LEU A 138 4.65 9.64 -15.89
N VAL A 139 3.42 9.43 -15.37
CA VAL A 139 2.27 9.01 -16.19
C VAL A 139 1.85 10.08 -17.19
N THR A 140 1.95 11.35 -16.80
CA THR A 140 1.54 12.49 -17.64
C THR A 140 2.54 12.78 -18.76
N ILE A 141 3.84 12.87 -18.45
CA ILE A 141 4.87 13.35 -19.38
C ILE A 141 5.43 12.28 -20.32
N LYS A 142 5.23 10.98 -20.04
CA LYS A 142 5.83 9.92 -20.86
C LYS A 142 5.24 9.94 -22.27
N HIS A 143 6.10 10.09 -23.28
CA HIS A 143 5.69 10.15 -24.70
C HIS A 143 5.05 8.84 -25.19
N ASN A 144 5.71 7.70 -24.94
CA ASN A 144 5.20 6.38 -25.34
C ASN A 144 4.40 5.74 -24.19
N LYS A 145 3.10 6.04 -24.15
CA LYS A 145 2.18 5.48 -23.15
C LYS A 145 1.63 4.13 -23.62
N PRO A 146 1.64 3.10 -22.77
CA PRO A 146 0.91 1.87 -23.07
C PRO A 146 -0.59 2.18 -23.19
N LYS A 147 -1.28 1.44 -24.05
CA LYS A 147 -2.74 1.48 -24.17
C LYS A 147 -3.41 1.14 -22.83
N ILE A 148 -4.64 1.61 -22.63
CA ILE A 148 -5.38 1.50 -21.36
C ILE A 148 -5.56 0.05 -20.88
N ASP A 149 -5.69 -0.89 -21.82
CA ASP A 149 -5.78 -2.33 -21.61
C ASP A 149 -4.52 -2.93 -20.95
N LYS A 150 -3.35 -2.30 -21.11
CA LYS A 150 -2.07 -2.74 -20.55
C LYS A 150 -1.52 -1.85 -19.45
N SER A 151 -1.98 -0.59 -19.36
CA SER A 151 -1.41 0.40 -18.45
C SER A 151 -2.06 0.42 -17.07
N ILE A 152 -3.38 0.22 -16.99
CA ILE A 152 -4.14 0.29 -15.73
C ILE A 152 -4.21 -1.08 -15.08
N SER A 153 -3.78 -1.15 -13.82
CA SER A 153 -3.87 -2.33 -12.98
C SER A 153 -4.30 -1.97 -11.56
N GLY A 154 -4.66 -2.97 -10.74
CA GLY A 154 -5.01 -2.77 -9.33
C GLY A 154 -3.91 -2.09 -8.51
N LEU A 155 -2.65 -2.13 -8.95
CA LEU A 155 -1.55 -1.41 -8.29
C LEU A 155 -1.74 0.11 -8.28
N TRP A 156 -2.45 0.68 -9.26
CA TRP A 156 -2.73 2.12 -9.29
C TRP A 156 -3.54 2.57 -8.08
N LEU A 157 -4.34 1.66 -7.50
CA LEU A 157 -5.11 1.94 -6.30
C LEU A 157 -4.26 2.11 -5.04
N LEU A 158 -2.96 1.79 -5.09
CA LEU A 158 -2.03 2.14 -4.02
C LEU A 158 -1.91 3.65 -3.82
N THR A 159 -2.27 4.47 -4.81
CA THR A 159 -2.47 5.92 -4.63
C THR A 159 -3.53 6.20 -3.57
N ILE A 160 -4.67 5.51 -3.60
CA ILE A 160 -5.71 5.60 -2.57
C ILE A 160 -5.21 5.01 -1.25
N VAL A 161 -4.67 3.78 -1.28
CA VAL A 161 -4.28 3.07 -0.06
C VAL A 161 -3.28 3.87 0.76
N SER A 162 -2.25 4.43 0.10
CA SER A 162 -1.24 5.26 0.77
C SER A 162 -1.80 6.58 1.29
N THR A 163 -2.66 7.26 0.51
CA THR A 163 -3.33 8.50 0.95
C THR A 163 -4.25 8.27 2.15
N GLN A 164 -5.04 7.19 2.13
CA GLN A 164 -5.93 6.85 3.24
C GLN A 164 -5.15 6.39 4.47
N ALA A 165 -4.03 5.68 4.30
CA ALA A 165 -3.17 5.31 5.42
C ALA A 165 -2.59 6.53 6.15
N LEU A 166 -2.25 7.60 5.43
CA LEU A 166 -1.88 8.90 6.04
C LEU A 166 -3.04 9.53 6.80
N SER A 167 -4.25 9.51 6.23
CA SER A 167 -5.45 10.00 6.90
C SER A 167 -5.68 9.25 8.23
N VAL A 168 -5.63 7.92 8.20
CA VAL A 168 -5.77 7.03 9.36
C VAL A 168 -4.74 7.32 10.44
N LEU A 169 -3.45 7.41 10.09
CA LEU A 169 -2.39 7.66 11.06
C LEU A 169 -2.47 9.08 11.63
N ALA A 170 -2.85 10.07 10.81
CA ALA A 170 -3.03 11.45 11.26
C ALA A 170 -4.16 11.57 12.31
N VAL A 171 -5.32 10.92 12.12
CA VAL A 171 -6.40 10.95 13.12
C VAL A 171 -5.90 10.38 14.45
N GLN A 172 -5.23 9.24 14.42
CA GLN A 172 -4.73 8.59 15.64
C GLN A 172 -3.67 9.42 16.37
N LEU A 173 -2.92 10.25 15.64
CA LEU A 173 -1.91 11.14 16.20
C LEU A 173 -2.40 12.58 16.41
N CYS A 174 -3.71 12.84 16.38
CA CYS A 174 -4.24 14.20 16.46
C CYS A 174 -3.83 14.97 17.73
N ASP A 175 -3.66 14.26 18.86
CA ASP A 175 -3.22 14.86 20.12
C ASP A 175 -1.68 14.90 20.27
N ALA A 176 -0.94 14.18 19.43
CA ALA A 176 0.52 14.01 19.52
C ALA A 176 1.31 14.81 18.47
N LEU A 177 0.69 15.18 17.35
CA LEU A 177 1.35 15.97 16.31
C LEU A 177 1.50 17.45 16.73
N PRO A 178 2.61 18.10 16.36
CA PRO A 178 2.94 19.46 16.81
C PRO A 178 2.04 20.56 16.23
N PHE A 179 1.14 20.21 15.30
CA PHE A 179 0.29 21.17 14.59
C PHE A 179 -1.01 21.52 15.34
N GLY A 180 -1.32 20.79 16.42
CA GLY A 180 -2.57 20.89 17.17
C GLY A 180 -3.71 20.10 16.53
N ILE A 181 -4.70 19.74 17.36
CA ILE A 181 -5.77 18.80 17.01
C ILE A 181 -6.54 19.22 15.76
N HIS A 182 -6.97 20.48 15.67
CA HIS A 182 -7.80 20.95 14.54
C HIS A 182 -7.06 20.89 13.21
N LYS A 183 -5.79 21.30 13.16
CA LYS A 183 -4.98 21.26 11.91
C LYS A 183 -4.71 19.83 11.47
N THR A 184 -4.42 18.95 12.43
CA THR A 184 -4.22 17.52 12.15
C THR A 184 -5.50 16.85 11.64
N LEU A 185 -6.64 17.12 12.28
CA LEU A 185 -7.94 16.58 11.83
C LEU A 185 -8.33 17.14 10.45
N PHE A 186 -8.07 18.42 10.19
CA PHE A 186 -8.26 18.99 8.86
C PHE A 186 -7.37 18.31 7.81
N PHE A 187 -6.09 18.10 8.11
CA PHE A 187 -5.18 17.37 7.22
C PHE A 187 -5.69 15.94 6.95
N SER A 188 -6.13 15.23 7.99
CA SER A 188 -6.67 13.89 7.84
C SER A 188 -7.94 13.87 6.99
N LEU A 189 -8.85 14.81 7.21
CA LEU A 189 -10.07 14.99 6.42
C LEU A 189 -9.76 15.31 4.94
N PHE A 190 -8.76 16.17 4.70
CA PHE A 190 -8.29 16.49 3.36
C PHE A 190 -7.76 15.24 2.65
N MET A 191 -6.88 14.47 3.31
CA MET A 191 -6.36 13.21 2.77
C MET A 191 -7.49 12.20 2.50
N PHE A 192 -8.46 12.09 3.41
CA PHE A 192 -9.63 11.24 3.22
C PHE A 192 -10.38 11.60 1.93
N PHE A 193 -10.70 12.87 1.70
CA PHE A 193 -11.40 13.29 0.48
C PHE A 193 -10.57 13.14 -0.80
N CYS A 194 -9.27 13.43 -0.76
CA CYS A 194 -8.37 13.14 -1.88
C CYS A 194 -8.39 11.66 -2.24
N GLY A 195 -8.26 10.77 -1.25
CA GLY A 195 -8.32 9.33 -1.46
C GLY A 195 -9.67 8.87 -2.02
N CYS A 196 -10.78 9.44 -1.55
CA CYS A 196 -12.11 9.15 -2.08
C CYS A 196 -12.23 9.53 -3.56
N MET A 197 -11.78 10.73 -3.93
CA MET A 197 -11.82 11.19 -5.32
C MET A 197 -10.94 10.34 -6.23
N PHE A 198 -9.71 10.02 -5.78
CA PHE A 198 -8.83 9.09 -6.50
C PHE A 198 -9.47 7.72 -6.70
N TYR A 199 -10.18 7.19 -5.70
CA TYR A 199 -10.88 5.92 -5.82
C TYR A 199 -11.94 5.97 -6.92
N ILE A 200 -12.83 6.97 -6.90
CA ILE A 200 -13.92 7.10 -7.89
C ILE A 200 -13.36 7.16 -9.32
N ILE A 201 -12.29 7.93 -9.54
CA ILE A 201 -11.66 8.05 -10.85
C ILE A 201 -11.05 6.71 -11.29
N LEU A 202 -10.20 6.11 -10.45
CA LEU A 202 -9.45 4.91 -10.82
C LEU A 202 -10.33 3.66 -10.91
N ILE A 203 -11.31 3.50 -10.02
CA ILE A 203 -12.21 2.34 -10.04
C ILE A 203 -13.08 2.34 -11.30
N THR A 204 -13.51 3.51 -11.77
CA THR A 204 -14.26 3.65 -13.01
C THR A 204 -13.43 3.16 -14.20
N LEU A 205 -12.16 3.56 -14.27
CA LEU A 205 -11.24 3.12 -15.33
C LEU A 205 -10.92 1.62 -15.24
N ILE A 206 -10.79 1.08 -14.02
CA ILE A 206 -10.56 -0.35 -13.80
C ILE A 206 -11.77 -1.17 -14.23
N ILE A 207 -12.99 -0.79 -13.82
CA ILE A 207 -14.23 -1.47 -14.23
C ILE A 207 -14.41 -1.38 -15.75
N TYR A 208 -14.16 -0.21 -16.36
CA TYR A 208 -14.18 -0.05 -17.81
C TYR A 208 -13.19 -1.03 -18.47
N ARG A 209 -11.94 -1.09 -18.00
CA ARG A 209 -10.94 -2.04 -18.50
C ARG A 209 -11.42 -3.49 -18.37
N MET A 210 -11.94 -3.87 -17.20
CA MET A 210 -12.41 -5.24 -16.93
C MET A 210 -13.63 -5.65 -17.77
N SER A 211 -14.48 -4.70 -18.15
CA SER A 211 -15.75 -4.99 -18.84
C SER A 211 -15.61 -5.03 -20.36
N PHE A 212 -14.70 -4.22 -20.92
CA PHE A 212 -14.62 -4.00 -22.37
C PHE A 212 -13.38 -4.60 -23.04
N PHE A 213 -12.38 -5.02 -22.26
CA PHE A 213 -11.16 -5.62 -22.81
C PHE A 213 -11.00 -7.06 -22.33
N GLU A 214 -10.40 -7.89 -23.18
CA GLU A 214 -10.07 -9.26 -22.82
C GLU A 214 -9.11 -9.29 -21.63
N MET A 215 -9.50 -10.00 -20.59
CA MET A 215 -8.67 -10.24 -19.43
C MET A 215 -8.04 -11.62 -19.55
N GLU A 216 -6.74 -11.66 -19.87
CA GLU A 216 -5.98 -12.90 -19.79
C GLU A 216 -5.95 -13.38 -18.33
N ALA A 217 -6.16 -14.67 -18.10
CA ALA A 217 -6.21 -15.23 -16.73
C ALA A 217 -4.88 -15.06 -15.96
N GLU A 218 -3.76 -14.94 -16.68
CA GLU A 218 -2.45 -14.60 -16.12
C GLU A 218 -2.38 -13.12 -15.69
N SER A 219 -3.03 -12.24 -16.45
CA SER A 219 -3.15 -10.80 -16.17
C SER A 219 -4.13 -10.47 -15.04
N PHE A 220 -5.01 -11.42 -14.67
CA PHE A 220 -5.80 -11.33 -13.44
C PHE A 220 -4.90 -11.53 -12.23
N ALA A 221 -4.08 -10.52 -11.95
CA ALA A 221 -3.07 -10.58 -10.92
C ALA A 221 -3.71 -10.52 -9.52
N PRO A 222 -3.02 -11.01 -8.48
CA PRO A 222 -3.49 -10.89 -7.09
C PRO A 222 -3.84 -9.44 -6.68
N ALA A 223 -3.28 -8.46 -7.39
CA ALA A 223 -3.58 -7.04 -7.27
C ALA A 223 -5.08 -6.66 -7.38
N PHE A 224 -5.97 -7.53 -7.86
CA PHE A 224 -7.42 -7.26 -7.83
C PHE A 224 -8.00 -7.22 -6.40
N TRP A 225 -7.36 -7.85 -5.42
CA TRP A 225 -7.74 -7.68 -4.01
C TRP A 225 -7.53 -6.23 -3.53
N ILE A 226 -6.60 -5.49 -4.12
CA ILE A 226 -6.39 -4.06 -3.85
C ILE A 226 -7.65 -3.24 -4.23
N ASN A 227 -8.47 -3.70 -5.19
CA ASN A 227 -9.75 -3.05 -5.51
C ASN A 227 -10.68 -2.98 -4.30
N MET A 228 -10.75 -4.09 -3.55
CA MET A 228 -11.50 -4.17 -2.30
C MET A 228 -10.74 -3.48 -1.17
N GLY A 229 -9.42 -3.70 -1.05
CA GLY A 229 -8.59 -3.14 0.00
C GLY A 229 -8.56 -1.61 0.05
N ALA A 230 -8.50 -0.95 -1.11
CA ALA A 230 -8.48 0.52 -1.21
C ALA A 230 -9.75 1.17 -0.67
N VAL A 231 -10.91 0.54 -0.90
CA VAL A 231 -12.18 1.04 -0.38
C VAL A 231 -12.41 0.62 1.08
N ALA A 232 -11.86 -0.51 1.52
CA ALA A 232 -11.87 -0.92 2.92
C ALA A 232 -11.09 0.08 3.81
N ILE A 233 -9.86 0.46 3.42
CA ILE A 233 -9.09 1.46 4.18
C ILE A 233 -9.71 2.87 4.10
N THR A 234 -10.37 3.20 2.98
CA THR A 234 -11.17 4.44 2.88
C THR A 234 -12.29 4.44 3.93
N THR A 235 -12.98 3.31 4.09
CA THR A 235 -13.99 3.15 5.14
C THR A 235 -13.40 3.33 6.53
N LEU A 236 -12.25 2.72 6.81
CA LEU A 236 -11.54 2.86 8.08
C LEU A 236 -11.15 4.31 8.39
N ALA A 237 -10.61 5.03 7.40
CA ALA A 237 -10.27 6.45 7.55
C ALA A 237 -11.51 7.28 7.93
N GLY A 238 -12.62 7.06 7.21
CA GLY A 238 -13.89 7.71 7.47
C GLY A 238 -14.45 7.39 8.86
N SER A 239 -14.40 6.13 9.29
CA SER A 239 -14.87 5.74 10.64
C SER A 239 -14.04 6.39 11.75
N LEU A 240 -12.72 6.50 11.58
CA LEU A 240 -11.86 7.16 12.57
C LEU A 240 -12.13 8.66 12.65
N LEU A 241 -12.37 9.32 11.51
CA LEU A 241 -12.80 10.73 11.50
C LEU A 241 -14.15 10.90 12.21
N ILE A 242 -15.12 10.02 11.96
CA ILE A 242 -16.43 10.03 12.63
C ILE A 242 -16.27 9.86 14.15
N MET A 243 -15.38 8.98 14.61
CA MET A 243 -15.11 8.78 16.04
C MET A 243 -14.48 10.01 16.72
N ASN A 244 -13.86 10.91 15.95
CA ASN A 244 -13.18 12.10 16.46
C ASN A 244 -13.98 13.40 16.24
N THR A 245 -15.25 13.33 15.83
CA THR A 245 -16.09 14.52 15.61
C THR A 245 -16.26 15.38 16.86
N GLY A 246 -16.19 14.78 18.06
CA GLY A 246 -16.29 15.52 19.32
C GLY A 246 -15.09 16.42 19.64
N LYS A 247 -14.00 16.33 18.87
CA LYS A 247 -12.78 17.12 19.09
C LYS A 247 -12.75 18.44 18.33
N TRP A 248 -13.67 18.67 17.37
CA TRP A 248 -13.69 19.87 16.55
C TRP A 248 -15.08 20.12 15.95
N ASP A 249 -15.69 21.28 16.22
CA ASP A 249 -17.06 21.61 15.80
C ASP A 249 -17.28 21.50 14.29
N PHE A 250 -16.32 21.90 13.47
CA PHE A 250 -16.42 21.76 12.01
C PHE A 250 -16.51 20.30 11.57
N LEU A 251 -15.76 19.41 12.21
CA LEU A 251 -15.82 17.98 11.92
C LEU A 251 -17.18 17.40 12.36
N ALA A 252 -17.72 17.88 13.49
CA ALA A 252 -19.07 17.53 13.93
C ALA A 252 -20.15 17.98 12.93
N MET A 253 -20.04 19.18 12.34
CA MET A 253 -20.95 19.65 11.29
C MET A 253 -20.91 18.73 10.05
N LEU A 254 -19.74 18.18 9.70
CA LEU A 254 -19.59 17.26 8.57
C LEU A 254 -19.97 15.80 8.88
N ALA A 255 -20.30 15.47 10.14
CA ALA A 255 -20.55 14.09 10.55
C ALA A 255 -21.64 13.36 9.75
N PRO A 256 -22.79 13.97 9.39
CA PRO A 256 -23.79 13.30 8.55
C PRO A 256 -23.24 12.93 7.16
N PHE A 257 -22.49 13.84 6.55
CA PHE A 257 -21.86 13.60 5.25
C PHE A 257 -20.81 12.49 5.34
N LEU A 258 -19.93 12.53 6.34
CA LEU A 258 -18.93 11.49 6.57
C LEU A 258 -19.59 10.13 6.77
N LYS A 259 -20.64 10.02 7.60
CA LYS A 259 -21.38 8.77 7.80
C LYS A 259 -21.93 8.21 6.49
N GLY A 260 -22.59 9.05 5.70
CA GLY A 260 -23.14 8.63 4.41
C GLY A 260 -22.06 8.13 3.45
N PHE A 261 -20.96 8.87 3.33
CA PHE A 261 -19.88 8.54 2.40
C PHE A 261 -19.06 7.33 2.86
N THR A 262 -18.80 7.21 4.16
CA THR A 262 -18.16 6.03 4.76
C THR A 262 -19.01 4.77 4.55
N LEU A 263 -20.32 4.83 4.76
CA LEU A 263 -21.22 3.69 4.50
C LEU A 263 -21.29 3.34 3.02
N PHE A 264 -21.28 4.34 2.13
CA PHE A 264 -21.23 4.12 0.69
C PHE A 264 -19.98 3.32 0.28
N PHE A 265 -18.80 3.72 0.77
CA PHE A 265 -17.57 2.96 0.53
C PHE A 265 -17.60 1.58 1.18
N TRP A 266 -18.11 1.45 2.40
CA TRP A 266 -18.24 0.15 3.06
C TRP A 266 -19.09 -0.83 2.24
N ALA A 267 -20.23 -0.37 1.70
CA ALA A 267 -21.10 -1.16 0.84
C ALA A 267 -20.36 -1.61 -0.43
N MET A 268 -19.63 -0.70 -1.07
CA MET A 268 -18.83 -0.99 -2.27
C MET A 268 -17.69 -1.99 -1.98
N SER A 269 -17.04 -1.87 -0.82
CA SER A 269 -16.01 -2.81 -0.36
C SER A 269 -16.57 -4.22 -0.22
N THR A 270 -17.72 -4.35 0.43
CA THR A 270 -18.38 -5.64 0.66
C THR A 270 -18.84 -6.26 -0.66
N TRP A 271 -19.34 -5.46 -1.59
CA TRP A 271 -19.78 -5.92 -2.91
C TRP A 271 -18.64 -6.51 -3.75
N TRP A 272 -17.40 -6.01 -3.62
CA TRP A 272 -16.25 -6.56 -4.34
C TRP A 272 -15.92 -8.00 -3.95
N ILE A 273 -16.21 -8.42 -2.70
CA ILE A 273 -15.76 -9.71 -2.16
C ILE A 273 -16.32 -10.89 -2.97
N PRO A 274 -17.66 -11.03 -3.19
CA PRO A 274 -18.20 -12.10 -4.02
C PRO A 274 -17.62 -12.13 -5.43
N LEU A 275 -17.47 -10.96 -6.07
CA LEU A 275 -16.95 -10.85 -7.43
C LEU A 275 -15.49 -11.35 -7.52
N ILE A 276 -14.64 -10.96 -6.59
CA ILE A 276 -13.23 -11.40 -6.56
C ILE A 276 -13.13 -12.90 -6.31
N ILE A 277 -13.99 -13.46 -5.46
CA ILE A 277 -14.06 -14.91 -5.22
C ILE A 277 -14.43 -15.65 -6.52
N VAL A 278 -15.47 -15.19 -7.23
CA VAL A 278 -15.89 -15.78 -8.51
C VAL A 278 -14.76 -15.72 -9.54
N LEU A 279 -14.07 -14.59 -9.66
CA LEU A 279 -12.96 -14.43 -10.59
C LEU A 279 -11.73 -15.27 -10.19
N GLY A 280 -11.48 -15.43 -8.90
CA GLY A 280 -10.44 -16.33 -8.38
C GLY A 280 -10.72 -17.81 -8.71
N ILE A 281 -11.98 -18.24 -8.56
CA ILE A 281 -12.44 -19.58 -8.94
C ILE A 281 -12.27 -19.79 -10.45
N TRP A 282 -12.71 -18.83 -11.28
CA TRP A 282 -12.54 -18.90 -12.73
C TRP A 282 -11.07 -19.03 -13.14
N ARG A 283 -10.18 -18.26 -12.49
CA ARG A 283 -8.74 -18.27 -12.78
C ARG A 283 -8.07 -19.62 -12.45
N HIS A 284 -8.32 -20.18 -11.27
CA HIS A 284 -7.61 -21.37 -10.82
C HIS A 284 -8.29 -22.68 -11.22
N ILE A 285 -9.62 -22.70 -11.27
CA ILE A 285 -10.39 -23.91 -11.60
C ILE A 285 -10.65 -23.99 -13.10
N ALA A 286 -11.32 -22.99 -13.68
CA ALA A 286 -11.71 -23.05 -15.09
C ALA A 286 -10.51 -22.88 -16.04
N ARG A 287 -9.58 -21.96 -15.70
CA ARG A 287 -8.37 -21.69 -16.50
C ARG A 287 -7.13 -22.48 -16.05
N LYS A 288 -7.25 -23.31 -15.00
CA LYS A 288 -6.23 -24.26 -14.53
C LYS A 288 -4.86 -23.65 -14.26
N LEU A 289 -4.81 -22.38 -13.84
CA LEU A 289 -3.54 -21.72 -13.50
C LEU A 289 -3.01 -22.21 -12.13
N PRO A 290 -1.75 -22.68 -12.06
CA PRO A 290 -1.19 -23.19 -10.82
C PRO A 290 -1.02 -22.07 -9.78
N LEU A 291 -1.23 -22.41 -8.51
CA LEU A 291 -0.95 -21.53 -7.37
C LEU A 291 0.58 -21.39 -7.21
N ARG A 292 1.15 -20.36 -7.82
CA ARG A 292 2.56 -19.96 -7.62
C ARG A 292 2.62 -18.69 -6.80
N TYR A 293 3.53 -18.63 -5.83
CA TYR A 293 3.74 -17.43 -5.03
C TYR A 293 4.16 -16.25 -5.91
N HIS A 294 3.56 -15.10 -5.64
CA HIS A 294 3.85 -13.82 -6.27
C HIS A 294 3.78 -12.72 -5.22
N PRO A 295 4.71 -11.76 -5.14
CA PRO A 295 4.72 -10.73 -4.09
C PRO A 295 3.42 -9.92 -4.00
N GLN A 296 2.69 -9.79 -5.10
CA GLN A 296 1.40 -9.08 -5.13
C GLN A 296 0.28 -9.79 -4.36
N TYR A 297 0.42 -11.06 -3.94
CA TYR A 297 -0.56 -11.72 -3.07
C TYR A 297 -0.59 -11.12 -1.65
N TRP A 298 0.40 -10.33 -1.27
CA TRP A 298 0.37 -9.56 -0.03
C TRP A 298 -0.48 -8.29 -0.12
N GLY A 299 -0.84 -7.86 -1.33
CA GLY A 299 -1.63 -6.64 -1.56
C GLY A 299 -3.12 -6.83 -1.34
#